data_AF-A0A952YUK7-F1
#
_entry.id   AF-A0A952YUK7-F1
#
_cell.length_a   1.000
_cell.length_b   1.000
_cell.length_c   1.000
_cell.angle_alpha   90.00
_cell.angle_beta   90.00
_cell.angle_gamma   90.00
#
_symmetry.space_group_name_H-M   'P 1'
#
loop_
_entity.id
_entity.type
_entity.pdbx_description
1 polymer ?
#
loop_
_entity_poly.entity_id
_entity_poly.type
_entity_poly.pdbx_seq_one_letter_code
_entity_poly.pdbx_strand_id
1 'polypeptide(L)'
;MTLKIGIDVGGTFTDFVVTRDGAEPAIFKSLSTPADPSIAVVNGLTDIAASMNPAMSVEAFARTIDTIVHGTTVTTNATLTHTGAKCGLLTTRGVRDALEMRRGIREEQYNNRYTNVKPLVPRYLRAGIDGRLDRTGAETAPLDVDGVREAIGLFRREGVQAVSICFMNSFANPAHEQAAAEIVRRELPGAYLSVSTDLLPSIRFYERVSTTALNSYVGPKLNHYLDQLVARLKGIGFGGLLLIMQSNGGVISPQLAREKAALTLLSGPAGGPGAGLFYVRAHGTDKCITTDMGGTSFEASVSVGAPMIKNDGEIARHKLAL
;
A
#
# COMPACT_ATOMS: atom_id res chain seq x y z
N MET A 1 -0.27 -7.04 32.48
CA MET A 1 0.85 -7.53 31.62
C MET A 1 0.33 -7.52 30.20
N THR A 2 0.92 -6.69 29.36
CA THR A 2 0.41 -6.38 28.02
C THR A 2 1.14 -7.24 26.99
N LEU A 3 0.38 -7.93 26.14
CA LEU A 3 0.95 -8.71 25.04
C LEU A 3 1.07 -7.83 23.79
N LYS A 4 2.17 -7.98 23.06
CA LYS A 4 2.34 -7.41 21.73
C LYS A 4 2.50 -8.55 20.73
N ILE A 5 1.77 -8.48 19.63
CA ILE A 5 1.80 -9.52 18.59
C ILE A 5 2.24 -8.90 17.27
N GLY A 6 3.33 -9.42 16.70
CA GLY A 6 3.67 -9.22 15.30
C GLY A 6 3.00 -10.29 14.46
N ILE A 7 2.37 -9.91 13.35
CA ILE A 7 1.70 -10.81 12.42
C ILE A 7 2.21 -10.52 11.02
N ASP A 8 2.66 -11.53 10.29
CA ASP A 8 2.95 -11.42 8.86
C ASP A 8 2.08 -12.39 8.06
N VAL A 9 1.24 -11.83 7.20
CA VAL A 9 0.33 -12.59 6.35
C VAL A 9 0.97 -12.84 4.99
N GLY A 10 1.55 -14.04 4.85
CA GLY A 10 2.07 -14.55 3.59
C GLY A 10 1.03 -15.29 2.75
N GLY A 11 1.45 -15.72 1.55
CA GLY A 11 0.59 -16.50 0.64
C GLY A 11 0.30 -17.92 1.13
N THR A 12 1.27 -18.58 1.76
CA THR A 12 1.16 -19.98 2.21
C THR A 12 0.84 -20.07 3.70
N PHE A 13 1.54 -19.30 4.52
CA PHE A 13 1.39 -19.30 5.97
C PHE A 13 1.24 -17.87 6.50
N THR A 14 0.57 -17.78 7.63
CA THR A 14 0.51 -16.59 8.47
C THR A 14 1.36 -16.84 9.70
N ASP A 15 2.37 -16.01 9.88
CA ASP A 15 3.36 -16.12 10.94
C ASP A 15 3.03 -15.13 12.07
N PHE A 16 3.23 -15.56 13.31
CA PHE A 16 2.93 -14.77 14.51
C PHE A 16 4.14 -14.78 15.45
N VAL A 17 4.43 -13.63 16.02
CA VAL A 17 5.41 -13.48 17.09
C VAL A 17 4.73 -12.81 18.28
N VAL A 18 4.59 -13.55 19.38
CA VAL A 18 3.99 -13.06 20.63
C VAL A 18 5.13 -12.65 21.56
N THR A 19 5.05 -11.41 22.05
CA THR A 19 6.02 -10.86 22.99
C THR A 19 5.32 -10.32 24.24
N ARG A 20 5.99 -10.48 25.38
CA ARG A 20 5.56 -10.03 26.69
C ARG A 20 6.78 -9.55 27.47
N ASP A 21 6.61 -8.49 28.25
CA ASP A 21 7.70 -8.00 29.10
C ASP A 21 8.21 -9.09 30.04
N GLY A 22 9.52 -9.34 30.00
CA GLY A 22 10.21 -10.32 30.84
C GLY A 22 10.02 -11.79 30.43
N ALA A 23 9.45 -12.07 29.26
CA ALA A 23 9.35 -13.42 28.71
C ALA A 23 10.01 -13.52 27.32
N GLU A 24 10.52 -14.70 27.00
CA GLU A 24 11.03 -14.99 25.67
C GLU A 24 9.91 -14.90 24.61
N PRO A 25 10.20 -14.41 23.39
CA PRO A 25 9.25 -14.40 22.30
C PRO A 25 8.77 -15.82 21.95
N ALA A 26 7.47 -15.96 21.70
CA ALA A 26 6.88 -17.21 21.21
C ALA A 26 6.47 -17.05 19.74
N ILE A 27 6.83 -18.04 18.91
CA ILE A 27 6.58 -18.03 17.47
C ILE A 27 5.50 -19.06 17.15
N PHE A 28 4.51 -18.65 16.36
CA PHE A 28 3.44 -19.52 15.90
C PHE A 28 3.24 -19.38 14.39
N LYS A 29 2.70 -20.43 13.78
CA LYS A 29 2.50 -20.51 12.34
C LYS A 29 1.14 -21.15 12.06
N SER A 30 0.34 -20.51 11.24
CA SER A 30 -0.96 -21.04 10.81
C SER A 30 -1.06 -21.01 9.29
N LEU A 31 -1.94 -21.84 8.72
CA LEU A 31 -2.17 -21.85 7.28
C LEU A 31 -2.87 -20.57 6.85
N SER A 32 -2.36 -19.94 5.79
CA SER A 32 -3.03 -18.78 5.20
C SER A 32 -4.35 -19.19 4.57
N THR A 33 -5.29 -18.25 4.51
CA THR A 33 -6.57 -18.41 3.82
C THR A 33 -6.61 -17.41 2.66
N PRO A 34 -6.11 -17.75 1.45
CA PRO A 34 -5.92 -16.78 0.37
C PRO A 34 -7.20 -16.04 -0.05
N ALA A 35 -8.35 -16.69 0.07
CA ALA A 35 -9.65 -16.09 -0.24
C ALA A 35 -10.04 -14.97 0.74
N ASP A 36 -9.63 -15.07 2.01
CA ASP A 36 -9.83 -14.05 3.04
C ASP A 36 -8.74 -14.22 4.12
N PRO A 37 -7.60 -13.50 4.01
CA PRO A 37 -6.49 -13.68 4.93
C PRO A 37 -6.81 -13.26 6.38
N SER A 38 -7.89 -12.51 6.59
CA SER A 38 -8.32 -12.11 7.94
C SER A 38 -8.83 -13.30 8.76
N ILE A 39 -9.28 -14.38 8.10
CA ILE A 39 -9.64 -15.64 8.75
C ILE A 39 -8.40 -16.30 9.36
N ALA A 40 -7.29 -16.34 8.63
CA ALA A 40 -6.04 -16.94 9.11
C ALA A 40 -5.50 -16.21 10.35
N VAL A 41 -5.70 -14.89 10.42
CA VAL A 41 -5.35 -14.10 11.61
C VAL A 41 -6.13 -14.57 12.85
N VAL A 42 -7.46 -14.69 12.76
CA VAL A 42 -8.27 -15.14 13.90
C VAL A 42 -8.02 -16.59 14.27
N ASN A 43 -7.85 -17.46 13.28
CA ASN A 43 -7.51 -18.87 13.51
C ASN A 43 -6.18 -18.97 14.27
N GLY A 44 -5.15 -18.27 13.82
CA GLY A 44 -3.86 -18.25 14.52
C GLY A 44 -3.96 -17.68 15.94
N LEU A 45 -4.73 -16.61 16.17
CA LEU A 45 -4.99 -16.11 17.52
C LEU A 45 -5.73 -17.13 18.40
N THR A 46 -6.63 -17.92 17.81
CA THR A 46 -7.35 -19.00 18.51
C THR A 46 -6.41 -20.14 18.89
N ASP A 47 -5.53 -20.56 17.97
CA ASP A 47 -4.53 -21.59 18.21
C ASP A 47 -3.54 -21.15 19.31
N ILE A 48 -3.10 -19.89 19.27
CA ILE A 48 -2.26 -19.29 20.29
C ILE A 48 -2.96 -19.31 21.65
N ALA A 49 -4.22 -18.85 21.72
CA ALA A 49 -5.00 -18.84 22.95
C ALA A 49 -5.13 -20.24 23.57
N ALA A 50 -5.35 -21.27 22.74
CA ALA A 50 -5.44 -22.66 23.17
C ALA A 50 -4.11 -23.22 23.69
N SER A 51 -2.97 -22.72 23.18
CA SER A 51 -1.62 -23.10 23.63
C SER A 51 -1.16 -22.42 24.92
N MET A 52 -1.88 -21.39 25.40
CA MET A 52 -1.55 -20.72 26.66
C MET A 52 -1.69 -21.69 27.84
N ASN A 53 -1.00 -21.40 28.96
CA ASN A 53 -1.11 -22.18 30.18
C ASN A 53 -1.53 -21.28 31.37
N PRO A 54 -2.79 -21.36 31.85
CA PRO A 54 -3.86 -22.24 31.35
C PRO A 54 -4.37 -21.81 29.97
N ALA A 55 -4.98 -22.75 29.24
CA ALA A 55 -5.59 -22.47 27.95
C ALA A 55 -6.70 -21.41 28.10
N MET A 56 -6.79 -20.50 27.14
CA MET A 56 -7.74 -19.40 27.15
C MET A 56 -8.69 -19.50 25.95
N SER A 57 -9.90 -18.96 26.10
CA SER A 57 -10.72 -18.67 24.92
C SER A 57 -10.08 -17.55 24.11
N VAL A 58 -10.36 -17.50 22.80
CA VAL A 58 -9.83 -16.44 21.93
C VAL A 58 -10.25 -15.06 22.41
N GLU A 59 -11.43 -14.91 22.99
CA GLU A 59 -11.95 -13.63 23.50
C GLU A 59 -11.24 -13.19 24.77
N ALA A 60 -10.97 -14.13 25.69
CA ALA A 60 -10.19 -13.83 26.88
C ALA A 60 -8.75 -13.46 26.50
N PHE A 61 -8.16 -14.18 25.55
CA PHE A 61 -6.81 -13.91 25.06
C PHE A 61 -6.72 -12.56 24.36
N ALA A 62 -7.65 -12.25 23.43
CA ALA A 62 -7.66 -11.01 22.66
C ALA A 62 -7.68 -9.75 23.53
N ARG A 63 -8.34 -9.80 24.70
CA ARG A 63 -8.38 -8.69 25.67
C ARG A 63 -7.05 -8.44 26.39
N THR A 64 -6.13 -9.40 26.37
CA THR A 64 -4.78 -9.24 26.95
C THR A 64 -3.77 -8.64 25.97
N ILE A 65 -4.15 -8.55 24.69
CA ILE A 65 -3.33 -7.99 23.63
C ILE A 65 -3.47 -6.48 23.63
N ASP A 66 -2.36 -5.80 23.88
CA ASP A 66 -2.27 -4.35 23.88
C ASP A 66 -2.02 -3.81 22.47
N THR A 67 -1.11 -4.45 21.72
CA THR A 67 -0.73 -3.99 20.39
C THR A 67 -0.62 -5.14 19.41
N ILE A 68 -1.17 -4.98 18.21
CA ILE A 68 -0.95 -5.84 17.05
C ILE A 68 -0.22 -5.04 15.98
N VAL A 69 0.95 -5.50 15.55
CA VAL A 69 1.66 -4.99 14.37
C VAL A 69 1.44 -5.98 13.22
N HIS A 70 0.80 -5.52 12.17
CA HIS A 70 0.27 -6.35 11.11
C HIS A 70 0.93 -6.06 9.76
N GLY A 71 1.79 -6.97 9.32
CA GLY A 71 2.30 -7.06 7.96
C GLY A 71 1.35 -7.83 7.05
N THR A 72 1.19 -7.35 5.82
CA THR A 72 0.37 -8.02 4.81
C THR A 72 1.02 -7.97 3.44
N THR A 73 0.79 -9.01 2.65
CA THR A 73 1.21 -9.09 1.25
C THR A 73 0.06 -8.81 0.28
N VAL A 74 -1.13 -8.44 0.75
CA VAL A 74 -2.34 -8.28 -0.08
C VAL A 74 -2.12 -7.27 -1.23
N THR A 75 -1.54 -6.11 -0.96
CA THR A 75 -1.30 -5.08 -1.98
C THR A 75 -0.18 -5.46 -2.96
N THR A 76 0.89 -6.05 -2.43
CA THR A 76 2.00 -6.61 -3.22
C THR A 76 1.49 -7.67 -4.19
N ASN A 77 0.75 -8.66 -3.70
CA ASN A 77 0.19 -9.75 -4.50
C ASN A 77 -0.83 -9.25 -5.52
N ALA A 78 -1.70 -8.29 -5.15
CA ALA A 78 -2.64 -7.69 -6.09
C ALA A 78 -1.93 -7.01 -7.28
N THR A 79 -0.77 -6.40 -7.03
CA THR A 79 0.05 -5.75 -8.06
C THR A 79 0.76 -6.79 -8.93
N LEU A 80 1.41 -7.79 -8.34
CA LEU A 80 2.14 -8.84 -9.07
C LEU A 80 1.22 -9.72 -9.93
N THR A 81 0.00 -9.98 -9.47
CA THR A 81 -0.98 -10.84 -10.16
C THR A 81 -1.96 -10.07 -11.05
N HIS A 82 -1.84 -8.74 -11.12
CA HIS A 82 -2.76 -7.87 -11.85
C HIS A 82 -4.24 -8.04 -11.47
N THR A 83 -4.52 -8.22 -10.18
CA THR A 83 -5.87 -8.43 -9.62
C THR A 83 -6.42 -7.21 -8.87
N GLY A 84 -5.81 -6.03 -9.06
CA GLY A 84 -6.29 -4.77 -8.50
C GLY A 84 -7.54 -4.22 -9.18
N ALA A 85 -7.94 -3.02 -8.76
CA ALA A 85 -9.18 -2.37 -9.18
C ALA A 85 -9.13 -1.85 -10.62
N LYS A 86 -10.29 -1.79 -11.30
CA LYS A 86 -10.41 -1.05 -12.57
C LYS A 86 -10.33 0.45 -12.29
N CYS A 87 -9.25 1.08 -12.72
CA CYS A 87 -8.97 2.48 -12.39
C CYS A 87 -9.27 3.45 -13.54
N GLY A 88 -9.64 4.68 -13.19
CA GLY A 88 -9.63 5.87 -14.06
C GLY A 88 -8.55 6.86 -13.62
N LEU A 89 -8.02 7.65 -14.55
CA LEU A 89 -6.98 8.65 -14.28
C LEU A 89 -7.38 10.01 -14.85
N LEU A 90 -7.38 11.03 -14.01
CA LEU A 90 -7.49 12.43 -14.39
C LEU A 90 -6.10 13.06 -14.37
N THR A 91 -5.71 13.66 -15.49
CA THR A 91 -4.47 14.45 -15.63
C THR A 91 -4.77 15.79 -16.28
N THR A 92 -3.81 16.71 -16.24
CA THR A 92 -3.88 17.93 -17.06
C THR A 92 -3.93 17.55 -18.55
N ARG A 93 -4.69 18.29 -19.36
CA ARG A 93 -4.75 18.07 -20.81
C ARG A 93 -3.34 18.06 -21.42
N GLY A 94 -3.13 17.11 -22.35
CA GLY A 94 -1.87 16.93 -23.07
C GLY A 94 -0.84 16.01 -22.39
N VAL A 95 -1.03 15.63 -21.12
CA VAL A 95 -0.05 14.79 -20.39
C VAL A 95 -0.59 13.45 -19.88
N ARG A 96 -1.79 13.05 -20.31
CA ARG A 96 -2.42 11.76 -19.94
C ARG A 96 -1.60 10.51 -20.28
N ASP A 97 -0.69 10.63 -21.24
CA ASP A 97 0.16 9.53 -21.71
C ASP A 97 1.48 9.42 -20.95
N ALA A 98 1.73 10.31 -19.98
CA ALA A 98 2.92 10.22 -19.12
C ALA A 98 3.02 8.87 -18.40
N LEU A 99 1.88 8.28 -18.00
CA LEU A 99 1.84 6.96 -17.37
C LEU A 99 2.38 5.84 -18.29
N GLU A 100 2.13 5.93 -19.60
CA GLU A 100 2.55 4.94 -20.59
C GLU A 100 3.95 5.22 -21.14
N MET A 101 4.27 6.50 -21.36
CA MET A 101 5.58 6.92 -21.87
C MET A 101 6.70 6.71 -20.84
N ARG A 102 6.36 6.65 -19.54
CA ARG A 102 7.30 6.35 -18.44
C ARG A 102 8.57 7.19 -18.48
N ARG A 103 8.47 8.47 -18.89
CA ARG A 103 9.62 9.38 -19.15
C ARG A 103 10.76 8.76 -19.99
N GLY A 104 10.47 7.75 -20.81
CA GLY A 104 11.47 7.03 -21.61
C GLY A 104 12.27 5.94 -20.88
N ILE A 105 11.80 5.44 -19.73
CA ILE A 105 12.45 4.31 -19.03
C ILE A 105 12.52 3.10 -19.96
N ARG A 106 13.72 2.55 -20.13
CA ARG A 106 14.00 1.26 -20.78
C ARG A 106 14.63 0.32 -19.75
N GLU A 107 13.91 -0.73 -19.35
CA GLU A 107 14.46 -1.72 -18.42
C GLU A 107 15.64 -2.49 -19.03
N GLU A 108 15.54 -2.84 -20.31
CA GLU A 108 16.63 -3.45 -21.08
C GLU A 108 17.08 -2.51 -22.20
N GLN A 109 18.11 -1.71 -21.93
CA GLN A 109 18.54 -0.61 -22.81
C GLN A 109 18.95 -1.06 -24.23
N TYR A 110 19.47 -2.28 -24.36
CA TYR A 110 19.97 -2.84 -25.62
C TYR A 110 19.00 -3.84 -26.29
N ASN A 111 17.87 -4.14 -25.65
CA ASN A 111 16.88 -5.07 -26.20
C ASN A 111 15.68 -4.29 -26.78
N ASN A 112 15.75 -3.96 -28.07
CA ASN A 112 14.67 -3.24 -28.77
C ASN A 112 13.37 -4.04 -28.92
N ARG A 113 13.36 -5.34 -28.57
CA ARG A 113 12.16 -6.20 -28.57
C ARG A 113 11.50 -6.27 -27.19
N TYR A 114 12.15 -5.74 -26.16
CA TYR A 114 11.62 -5.75 -24.80
C TYR A 114 10.40 -4.83 -24.72
N THR A 115 9.24 -5.41 -24.40
CA THR A 115 7.98 -4.66 -24.34
C THR A 115 7.88 -3.91 -23.03
N ASN A 116 7.37 -2.67 -23.08
CA ASN A 116 7.11 -1.88 -21.89
C ASN A 116 6.06 -2.55 -20.99
N VAL A 117 6.15 -2.28 -19.69
CA VAL A 117 5.12 -2.69 -18.74
C VAL A 117 3.77 -2.10 -19.15
N LYS A 118 2.71 -2.91 -19.06
CA LYS A 118 1.36 -2.49 -19.41
C LYS A 118 0.85 -1.53 -18.33
N PRO A 119 0.42 -0.29 -18.66
CA PRO A 119 -0.06 0.66 -17.66
C PRO A 119 -1.24 0.13 -16.84
N LEU A 120 -1.26 0.42 -15.53
CA LEU A 120 -2.36 0.03 -14.62
C LEU A 120 -3.70 0.68 -15.01
N VAL A 121 -3.65 1.84 -15.66
CA VAL A 121 -4.82 2.53 -16.21
C VAL A 121 -4.76 2.46 -17.74
N PRO A 122 -5.69 1.76 -18.39
CA PRO A 122 -5.72 1.66 -19.85
C PRO A 122 -6.02 3.02 -20.46
N ARG A 123 -5.51 3.26 -21.66
CA ARG A 123 -5.52 4.58 -22.31
C ARG A 123 -6.89 5.26 -22.38
N TYR A 124 -7.94 4.50 -22.66
CA TYR A 124 -9.30 5.03 -22.80
C TYR A 124 -9.90 5.50 -21.46
N LEU A 125 -9.33 5.09 -20.31
CA LEU A 125 -9.71 5.55 -18.97
C LEU A 125 -8.77 6.64 -18.42
N ARG A 126 -7.92 7.23 -19.28
CA ARG A 126 -7.06 8.37 -18.94
C ARG A 126 -7.63 9.63 -19.57
N ALA A 127 -8.24 10.49 -18.77
CA ALA A 127 -8.81 11.75 -19.19
C ALA A 127 -7.81 12.91 -18.97
N GLY A 128 -7.69 13.77 -19.98
CA GLY A 128 -6.96 15.04 -19.89
C GLY A 128 -7.97 16.16 -19.66
N ILE A 129 -7.89 16.83 -18.52
CA ILE A 129 -8.78 17.90 -18.09
C ILE A 129 -8.12 19.26 -18.37
N ASP A 130 -8.88 20.20 -18.92
CA ASP A 130 -8.40 21.57 -19.10
C ASP A 130 -8.20 22.29 -17.77
N GLY A 131 -7.32 23.27 -17.79
CA GLY A 131 -6.82 23.93 -16.59
C GLY A 131 -5.30 23.83 -16.49
N ARG A 132 -4.67 24.87 -15.99
CA ARG A 132 -3.21 24.96 -15.98
C ARG A 132 -2.71 25.76 -14.79
N LEU A 133 -1.70 25.20 -14.15
CA LEU A 133 -0.86 25.85 -13.15
C LEU A 133 0.54 26.00 -13.72
N ASP A 134 1.15 27.17 -13.56
CA ASP A 134 2.55 27.38 -13.92
C ASP A 134 3.51 26.73 -12.92
N ARG A 135 4.82 26.90 -13.12
CA ARG A 135 5.86 26.32 -12.25
C ARG A 135 5.84 26.85 -10.81
N THR A 136 5.22 28.00 -10.57
CA THR A 136 5.09 28.62 -9.25
C THR A 136 3.78 28.23 -8.55
N GLY A 137 2.89 27.53 -9.24
CA GLY A 137 1.55 27.20 -8.76
C GLY A 137 0.52 28.29 -9.08
N ALA A 138 0.89 29.34 -9.82
CA ALA A 138 -0.05 30.35 -10.26
C ALA A 138 -0.99 29.78 -11.33
N GLU A 139 -2.29 30.03 -11.18
CA GLU A 139 -3.29 29.60 -12.16
C GLU A 139 -3.18 30.44 -13.44
N THR A 140 -2.97 29.77 -14.57
CA THR A 140 -2.94 30.39 -15.90
C THR A 140 -4.14 30.05 -16.76
N ALA A 141 -4.86 28.98 -16.41
CA ALA A 141 -6.17 28.65 -16.95
C ALA A 141 -7.00 27.94 -15.87
N PRO A 142 -8.29 28.27 -15.70
CA PRO A 142 -9.14 27.67 -14.69
C PRO A 142 -9.39 26.18 -14.97
N LEU A 143 -9.65 25.40 -13.92
CA LEU A 143 -10.05 24.00 -14.04
C LEU A 143 -11.36 23.89 -14.84
N ASP A 144 -11.36 23.03 -15.85
CA ASP A 144 -12.58 22.66 -16.58
C ASP A 144 -13.39 21.63 -15.79
N VAL A 145 -14.34 22.16 -15.03
CA VAL A 145 -15.27 21.38 -14.20
C VAL A 145 -16.14 20.45 -15.04
N ASP A 146 -16.56 20.87 -16.23
CA ASP A 146 -17.43 20.07 -17.08
C ASP A 146 -16.67 18.91 -17.73
N GLY A 147 -15.41 19.13 -18.11
CA GLY A 147 -14.49 18.05 -18.52
C GLY A 147 -14.28 17.00 -17.42
N VAL A 148 -14.20 17.41 -16.14
CA VAL A 148 -14.16 16.46 -15.01
C VAL A 148 -15.44 15.63 -14.96
N ARG A 149 -16.62 16.27 -15.08
CA ARG A 149 -17.91 15.57 -15.07
C ARG A 149 -18.07 14.61 -16.25
N GLU A 150 -17.62 14.99 -17.44
CA GLU A 150 -17.63 14.13 -18.62
C GLU A 150 -16.78 12.87 -18.38
N ALA A 151 -15.57 13.04 -17.84
CA ALA A 151 -14.69 11.94 -17.49
C ALA A 151 -15.33 11.01 -16.44
N ILE A 152 -15.97 11.56 -15.41
CA ILE A 152 -16.73 10.78 -14.41
C ILE A 152 -17.88 10.00 -15.09
N GLY A 153 -18.57 10.62 -16.04
CA GLY A 153 -19.62 9.96 -16.83
C GLY A 153 -19.09 8.74 -17.58
N LEU A 154 -17.91 8.86 -18.21
CA LEU A 154 -17.22 7.72 -18.82
C LEU A 154 -16.84 6.66 -17.79
N PHE A 155 -16.22 7.06 -16.68
CA PHE A 155 -15.79 6.15 -15.62
C PHE A 155 -16.95 5.35 -15.04
N ARG A 156 -18.12 5.98 -14.88
CA ARG A 156 -19.35 5.32 -14.44
C ARG A 156 -19.82 4.27 -15.45
N ARG A 157 -19.90 4.62 -16.74
CA ARG A 157 -20.30 3.67 -17.81
C ARG A 157 -19.36 2.47 -17.90
N GLU A 158 -18.07 2.71 -17.66
CA GLU A 158 -17.04 1.69 -17.70
C GLU A 158 -16.90 0.90 -16.40
N GLY A 159 -17.65 1.22 -15.34
CA GLY A 159 -17.56 0.51 -14.05
C GLY A 159 -16.19 0.69 -13.38
N VAL A 160 -15.61 1.88 -13.47
CA VAL A 160 -14.39 2.24 -12.73
C VAL A 160 -14.64 2.17 -11.23
N GLN A 161 -13.76 1.47 -10.52
CA GLN A 161 -13.82 1.21 -9.08
C GLN A 161 -12.92 2.17 -8.29
N ALA A 162 -11.93 2.79 -8.94
CA ALA A 162 -11.03 3.74 -8.31
C ALA A 162 -10.59 4.85 -9.26
N VAL A 163 -10.40 6.07 -8.77
CA VAL A 163 -10.01 7.24 -9.54
C VAL A 163 -8.72 7.83 -8.98
N SER A 164 -7.75 8.04 -9.86
CA SER A 164 -6.52 8.78 -9.58
C SER A 164 -6.62 10.19 -10.15
N ILE A 165 -6.22 11.20 -9.38
CA ILE A 165 -6.11 12.59 -9.83
C ILE A 165 -4.66 13.03 -9.70
N CYS A 166 -4.03 13.42 -10.82
CA CYS A 166 -2.67 13.94 -10.83
C CYS A 166 -2.51 15.00 -11.93
N PHE A 167 -2.60 16.26 -11.54
CA PHE A 167 -2.44 17.42 -12.40
C PHE A 167 -1.00 17.94 -12.37
N MET A 168 -0.57 18.57 -13.46
CA MET A 168 0.77 19.16 -13.55
C MET A 168 0.90 20.30 -12.55
N ASN A 169 2.05 20.41 -11.88
CA ASN A 169 2.36 21.44 -10.87
C ASN A 169 1.42 21.50 -9.65
N SER A 170 0.55 20.50 -9.44
CA SER A 170 -0.34 20.44 -8.28
C SER A 170 0.38 20.40 -6.92
N PHE A 171 1.61 19.89 -6.89
CA PHE A 171 2.46 19.93 -5.70
C PHE A 171 2.76 21.36 -5.21
N ALA A 172 2.71 22.37 -6.11
CA ALA A 172 2.89 23.78 -5.77
C ALA A 172 1.57 24.47 -5.42
N ASN A 173 0.45 24.02 -6.01
CA ASN A 173 -0.89 24.50 -5.70
C ASN A 173 -1.92 23.36 -5.86
N PRO A 174 -2.52 22.87 -4.77
CA PRO A 174 -3.42 21.72 -4.80
C PRO A 174 -4.84 22.05 -5.28
N ALA A 175 -5.18 23.32 -5.51
CA ALA A 175 -6.56 23.78 -5.71
C ALA A 175 -7.32 23.01 -6.80
N HIS A 176 -6.71 22.80 -7.97
CA HIS A 176 -7.36 22.06 -9.06
C HIS A 176 -7.61 20.59 -8.70
N GLU A 177 -6.65 19.93 -8.06
CA GLU A 177 -6.82 18.53 -7.66
C GLU A 177 -7.91 18.39 -6.60
N GLN A 178 -7.97 19.30 -5.62
CA GLN A 178 -8.99 19.27 -4.57
C GLN A 178 -10.39 19.57 -5.13
N ALA A 179 -10.52 20.55 -6.03
CA ALA A 179 -11.78 20.83 -6.70
C ALA A 179 -12.27 19.63 -7.54
N ALA A 180 -11.37 18.98 -8.29
CA ALA A 180 -11.71 17.76 -9.02
C ALA A 180 -12.08 16.61 -8.07
N ALA A 181 -11.37 16.47 -6.94
CA ALA A 181 -11.63 15.46 -5.92
C ALA A 181 -13.03 15.63 -5.30
N GLU A 182 -13.46 16.85 -5.00
CA GLU A 182 -14.81 17.12 -4.50
C GLU A 182 -15.90 16.70 -5.50
N ILE A 183 -15.70 16.95 -6.79
CA ILE A 183 -16.63 16.54 -7.85
C ILE A 183 -16.69 15.00 -7.91
N VAL A 184 -15.53 14.32 -7.89
CA VAL A 184 -15.46 12.85 -7.89
C VAL A 184 -16.14 12.26 -6.66
N ARG A 185 -15.89 12.79 -5.46
CA ARG A 185 -16.55 12.34 -4.22
C ARG A 185 -18.06 12.48 -4.29
N ARG A 186 -18.57 13.58 -4.87
CA ARG A 186 -20.01 13.85 -5.00
C ARG A 186 -20.67 12.95 -6.05
N GLU A 187 -20.04 12.77 -7.20
CA GLU A 187 -20.67 12.15 -8.37
C GLU A 187 -20.30 10.67 -8.58
N LEU A 188 -19.26 10.18 -7.91
CA LEU A 188 -18.83 8.79 -7.90
C LEU A 188 -18.45 8.32 -6.47
N PRO A 189 -19.35 8.42 -5.47
CA PRO A 189 -19.03 8.20 -4.05
C PRO A 189 -18.57 6.77 -3.71
N GLY A 190 -18.85 5.79 -4.56
CA GLY A 190 -18.41 4.41 -4.36
C GLY A 190 -16.99 4.11 -4.87
N ALA A 191 -16.37 5.03 -5.61
CA ALA A 191 -15.02 4.82 -6.12
C ALA A 191 -13.96 5.22 -5.09
N TYR A 192 -12.92 4.40 -4.98
CA TYR A 192 -11.75 4.76 -4.19
C TYR A 192 -11.01 5.91 -4.85
N LEU A 193 -10.73 6.98 -4.12
CA LEU A 193 -10.13 8.19 -4.67
C LEU A 193 -8.70 8.38 -4.16
N SER A 194 -7.76 8.60 -5.08
CA SER A 194 -6.40 9.02 -4.75
C SER A 194 -6.10 10.38 -5.38
N VAL A 195 -5.74 11.34 -4.54
CA VAL A 195 -5.33 12.68 -4.95
C VAL A 195 -3.83 12.79 -4.78
N SER A 196 -3.12 13.19 -5.83
CA SER A 196 -1.66 13.10 -5.84
C SER A 196 -1.00 14.04 -4.83
N THR A 197 -1.61 15.18 -4.54
CA THR A 197 -1.11 16.12 -3.51
C THR A 197 -1.21 15.57 -2.09
N ASP A 198 -2.20 14.71 -1.83
CA ASP A 198 -2.41 14.14 -0.50
C ASP A 198 -1.47 12.94 -0.26
N LEU A 199 -1.13 12.24 -1.35
CA LEU A 199 -0.27 11.05 -1.34
C LEU A 199 1.22 11.39 -1.46
N LEU A 200 1.59 12.12 -2.52
CA LEU A 200 2.98 12.43 -2.88
C LEU A 200 3.09 13.84 -3.52
N PRO A 201 3.13 14.91 -2.72
CA PRO A 201 3.29 16.29 -3.21
C PRO A 201 4.74 16.58 -3.66
N SER A 202 5.17 15.93 -4.73
CA SER A 202 6.54 16.03 -5.28
C SER A 202 6.55 16.56 -6.70
N ILE A 203 7.60 17.28 -7.10
CA ILE A 203 7.77 17.86 -8.45
C ILE A 203 7.80 16.81 -9.57
N ARG A 204 8.28 15.59 -9.30
CA ARG A 204 8.48 14.54 -10.31
C ARG A 204 7.15 13.99 -10.83
N PHE A 205 6.73 14.45 -12.00
CA PHE A 205 5.40 14.14 -12.54
C PHE A 205 5.14 12.65 -12.77
N TYR A 206 6.06 11.95 -13.44
CA TYR A 206 5.85 10.54 -13.77
C TYR A 206 5.73 9.67 -12.51
N GLU A 207 6.66 9.82 -11.56
CA GLU A 207 6.61 9.10 -10.28
C GLU A 207 5.34 9.41 -9.50
N ARG A 208 4.89 10.66 -9.51
CA ARG A 208 3.64 11.07 -8.86
C ARG A 208 2.42 10.44 -9.52
N VAL A 209 2.32 10.47 -10.85
CA VAL A 209 1.24 9.80 -11.61
C VAL A 209 1.26 8.28 -11.37
N SER A 210 2.44 7.65 -11.45
CA SER A 210 2.61 6.20 -11.27
C SER A 210 2.24 5.75 -9.86
N THR A 211 2.70 6.48 -8.83
CA THR A 211 2.40 6.20 -7.43
C THR A 211 0.92 6.41 -7.11
N THR A 212 0.30 7.48 -7.64
CA THR A 212 -1.14 7.75 -7.46
C THR A 212 -1.99 6.66 -8.13
N ALA A 213 -1.60 6.22 -9.33
CA ALA A 213 -2.25 5.12 -10.03
C ALA A 213 -2.12 3.78 -9.28
N LEU A 214 -0.93 3.47 -8.77
CA LEU A 214 -0.70 2.29 -7.93
C LEU A 214 -1.57 2.31 -6.67
N ASN A 215 -1.65 3.46 -5.99
CA ASN A 215 -2.48 3.62 -4.79
C ASN A 215 -3.96 3.36 -5.08
N SER A 216 -4.51 3.94 -6.15
CA SER A 216 -5.88 3.67 -6.58
C SER A 216 -6.11 2.22 -6.98
N TYR A 217 -5.11 1.59 -7.60
CA TYR A 217 -5.19 0.22 -8.07
C TYR A 217 -5.31 -0.80 -6.93
N VAL A 218 -4.56 -0.61 -5.84
CA VAL A 218 -4.57 -1.54 -4.70
C VAL A 218 -5.49 -1.12 -3.55
N GLY A 219 -5.89 0.14 -3.49
CA GLY A 219 -6.72 0.72 -2.43
C GLY A 219 -7.99 -0.08 -2.11
N PRO A 220 -8.85 -0.39 -3.10
CA PRO A 220 -10.07 -1.17 -2.86
C PRO A 220 -9.82 -2.55 -2.25
N LYS A 221 -8.75 -3.23 -2.67
CA LYS A 221 -8.37 -4.55 -2.14
C LYS A 221 -7.91 -4.45 -0.69
N LEU A 222 -7.08 -3.46 -0.37
CA LEU A 222 -6.64 -3.23 1.00
C LEU A 222 -7.80 -2.81 1.91
N ASN A 223 -8.70 -1.94 1.45
CA ASN A 223 -9.87 -1.52 2.22
C ASN A 223 -10.75 -2.71 2.60
N HIS A 224 -11.08 -3.57 1.63
CA HIS A 224 -11.87 -4.77 1.87
C HIS A 224 -11.21 -5.68 2.90
N TYR A 225 -9.90 -5.91 2.76
CA TYR A 225 -9.13 -6.71 3.70
C TYR A 225 -9.14 -6.14 5.12
N LEU A 226 -8.88 -4.83 5.25
CA LEU A 226 -8.86 -4.16 6.54
C LEU A 226 -10.26 -4.10 7.17
N ASP A 227 -11.34 -4.05 6.39
CA ASP A 227 -12.71 -4.13 6.90
C ASP A 227 -12.97 -5.47 7.57
N GLN A 228 -12.61 -6.56 6.89
CA GLN A 228 -12.76 -7.90 7.42
C GLN A 228 -11.89 -8.11 8.67
N LEU A 229 -10.63 -7.69 8.63
CA LEU A 229 -9.71 -7.80 9.74
C LEU A 229 -10.21 -7.05 10.98
N VAL A 230 -10.58 -5.78 10.83
CA VAL A 230 -11.07 -4.96 11.96
C VAL A 230 -12.37 -5.52 12.53
N ALA A 231 -13.31 -5.93 11.68
CA ALA A 231 -14.58 -6.52 12.12
C ALA A 231 -14.36 -7.82 12.91
N ARG A 232 -13.46 -8.69 12.42
CA ARG A 232 -13.12 -9.96 13.06
C ARG A 232 -12.40 -9.77 14.40
N LEU A 233 -11.39 -8.91 14.45
CA LEU A 233 -10.69 -8.58 15.70
C LEU A 233 -11.66 -7.99 16.74
N LYS A 234 -12.55 -7.09 16.32
CA LYS A 234 -13.61 -6.57 17.20
C LYS A 234 -14.57 -7.67 17.66
N GLY A 235 -14.91 -8.61 16.77
CA GLY A 235 -15.79 -9.74 17.07
C GLY A 235 -15.24 -10.67 18.16
N ILE A 236 -13.93 -10.87 18.21
CA ILE A 236 -13.26 -11.61 19.31
C ILE A 236 -12.93 -10.72 20.52
N GLY A 237 -13.39 -9.47 20.55
CA GLY A 237 -13.19 -8.58 21.70
C GLY A 237 -11.79 -7.98 21.83
N PHE A 238 -11.00 -7.92 20.76
CA PHE A 238 -9.76 -7.15 20.74
C PHE A 238 -10.06 -5.65 20.93
N GLY A 239 -9.43 -5.04 21.93
CA GLY A 239 -9.59 -3.61 22.27
C GLY A 239 -8.29 -2.81 22.23
N GLY A 240 -7.18 -3.42 21.80
CA GLY A 240 -5.87 -2.80 21.74
C GLY A 240 -5.63 -1.97 20.48
N LEU A 241 -4.38 -1.58 20.27
CA LEU A 241 -3.92 -0.82 19.13
C LEU A 241 -3.55 -1.74 17.96
N LEU A 242 -4.23 -1.59 16.82
CA LEU A 242 -3.83 -2.23 15.55
C LEU A 242 -2.97 -1.26 14.74
N LEU A 243 -1.80 -1.72 14.32
CA LEU A 243 -0.86 -1.00 13.47
C LEU A 243 -0.56 -1.83 12.22
N ILE A 244 -0.45 -1.18 11.07
CA ILE A 244 -0.16 -1.79 9.77
C ILE A 244 1.27 -1.45 9.38
N MET A 245 2.04 -2.46 8.98
CA MET A 245 3.42 -2.29 8.52
C MET A 245 3.48 -1.50 7.21
N GLN A 246 4.48 -0.63 7.10
CA GLN A 246 4.80 0.14 5.89
C GLN A 246 6.04 -0.39 5.20
N SER A 247 6.21 -0.04 3.92
CA SER A 247 7.39 -0.36 3.10
C SER A 247 8.72 0.19 3.63
N ASN A 248 8.68 1.24 4.44
CA ASN A 248 9.86 1.90 5.03
C ASN A 248 10.29 1.30 6.38
N GLY A 249 9.64 0.24 6.85
CA GLY A 249 9.88 -0.40 8.16
C GLY A 249 9.19 0.30 9.33
N GLY A 250 8.44 1.36 9.07
CA GLY A 250 7.54 2.02 10.03
C GLY A 250 6.16 1.35 10.09
N VAL A 251 5.29 1.89 10.93
CA VAL A 251 3.92 1.39 11.12
C VAL A 251 2.91 2.54 11.19
N ILE A 252 1.69 2.30 10.70
CA ILE A 252 0.60 3.31 10.63
C ILE A 252 -0.73 2.75 11.10
N SER A 253 -1.69 3.63 11.37
CA SER A 253 -3.07 3.19 11.67
C SER A 253 -3.74 2.56 10.44
N PRO A 254 -4.73 1.67 10.65
CA PRO A 254 -5.55 1.14 9.56
C PRO A 254 -6.24 2.22 8.74
N GLN A 255 -6.64 3.34 9.37
CA GLN A 255 -7.27 4.47 8.69
C GLN A 255 -6.31 5.09 7.67
N LEU A 256 -5.07 5.38 8.08
CA LEU A 256 -4.08 5.96 7.18
C LEU A 256 -3.65 4.96 6.09
N ALA A 257 -3.58 3.66 6.42
CA ALA A 257 -3.30 2.62 5.44
C ALA A 257 -4.37 2.56 4.34
N ARG A 258 -5.64 2.78 4.68
CA ARG A 258 -6.74 2.85 3.71
C ARG A 258 -6.60 4.05 2.78
N GLU A 259 -6.21 5.21 3.31
CA GLU A 259 -6.02 6.42 2.50
C GLU A 259 -4.78 6.33 1.59
N LYS A 260 -3.71 5.71 2.09
CA LYS A 260 -2.40 5.62 1.43
C LYS A 260 -1.96 4.17 1.25
N ALA A 261 -2.79 3.37 0.58
CA ALA A 261 -2.57 1.94 0.37
C ALA A 261 -1.22 1.60 -0.27
N ALA A 262 -0.67 2.47 -1.10
CA ALA A 262 0.64 2.28 -1.73
C ALA A 262 1.80 2.22 -0.71
N LEU A 263 1.64 2.75 0.51
CA LEU A 263 2.63 2.61 1.59
C LEU A 263 2.75 1.19 2.13
N THR A 264 1.78 0.32 1.84
CA THR A 264 1.81 -1.10 2.24
C THR A 264 2.44 -2.00 1.17
N LEU A 265 2.74 -1.47 -0.02
CA LEU A 265 3.42 -2.24 -1.06
C LEU A 265 4.82 -2.61 -0.57
N LEU A 266 5.17 -3.90 -0.62
CA LEU A 266 6.44 -4.41 -0.09
C LEU A 266 6.60 -4.23 1.44
N SER A 267 5.50 -4.13 2.20
CA SER A 267 5.60 -3.98 3.67
C SER A 267 6.08 -5.23 4.41
N GLY A 268 5.84 -6.43 3.87
CA GLY A 268 6.31 -7.69 4.47
C GLY A 268 7.82 -7.70 4.73
N PRO A 269 8.66 -7.58 3.68
CA PRO A 269 10.12 -7.59 3.85
C PRO A 269 10.68 -6.36 4.60
N ALA A 270 9.90 -5.30 4.79
CA ALA A 270 10.37 -4.05 5.38
C ALA A 270 10.78 -4.18 6.86
N GLY A 271 10.26 -5.19 7.57
CA GLY A 271 10.68 -5.51 8.94
C GLY A 271 12.06 -6.19 9.01
N GLY A 272 12.46 -6.88 7.93
CA GLY A 272 13.69 -7.68 7.87
C GLY A 272 14.96 -6.89 8.19
N PRO A 273 15.25 -5.75 7.52
CA PRO A 273 16.41 -4.92 7.79
C PRO A 273 16.55 -4.48 9.26
N GLY A 274 15.43 -4.07 9.87
CA GLY A 274 15.41 -3.66 11.28
C GLY A 274 15.71 -4.83 12.22
N ALA A 275 15.09 -5.99 11.97
CA ALA A 275 15.34 -7.21 12.74
C ALA A 275 16.79 -7.70 12.57
N GLY A 276 17.32 -7.69 11.34
CA GLY A 276 18.70 -8.06 11.04
C GLY A 276 19.70 -7.22 11.84
N LEU A 277 19.53 -5.89 11.82
CA LEU A 277 20.36 -4.99 12.62
C LEU A 277 20.27 -5.26 14.12
N PHE A 278 19.07 -5.57 14.64
CA PHE A 278 18.89 -5.92 16.04
C PHE A 278 19.75 -7.13 16.44
N TYR A 279 19.73 -8.20 15.64
CA TYR A 279 20.51 -9.41 15.94
C TYR A 279 22.02 -9.20 15.76
N VAL A 280 22.46 -8.58 14.67
CA VAL A 280 23.90 -8.46 14.39
C VAL A 280 24.59 -7.47 15.34
N ARG A 281 23.87 -6.50 15.91
CA ARG A 281 24.40 -5.60 16.96
C ARG A 281 24.84 -6.33 18.22
N ALA A 282 24.18 -7.42 18.59
CA ALA A 282 24.61 -8.26 19.72
C ALA A 282 25.97 -8.93 19.45
N HIS A 283 26.36 -9.07 18.19
CA HIS A 283 27.66 -9.60 17.76
C HIS A 283 28.71 -8.50 17.48
N GLY A 284 28.45 -7.25 17.87
CA GLY A 284 29.40 -6.14 17.70
C GLY A 284 29.55 -5.65 16.25
N THR A 285 28.60 -5.95 15.37
CA THR A 285 28.55 -5.43 14.00
C THR A 285 27.25 -4.63 13.79
N ASP A 286 27.29 -3.69 12.87
CA ASP A 286 26.16 -2.86 12.47
C ASP A 286 25.83 -3.04 10.98
N LYS A 287 26.35 -4.10 10.36
CA LYS A 287 26.22 -4.38 8.93
C LYS A 287 25.69 -5.77 8.70
N CYS A 288 24.67 -5.89 7.86
CA CYS A 288 24.12 -7.19 7.47
C CYS A 288 23.47 -7.15 6.09
N ILE A 289 23.41 -8.33 5.48
CA ILE A 289 22.51 -8.62 4.37
C ILE A 289 21.41 -9.51 4.95
N THR A 290 20.17 -9.03 4.86
CA THR A 290 18.98 -9.81 5.19
C THR A 290 18.42 -10.41 3.91
N THR A 291 18.06 -11.69 3.95
CA THR A 291 17.48 -12.41 2.83
C THR A 291 16.25 -13.16 3.32
N ASP A 292 15.13 -12.97 2.64
CA ASP A 292 13.88 -13.71 2.86
C ASP A 292 13.54 -14.50 1.60
N MET A 293 13.28 -15.79 1.76
CA MET A 293 12.93 -16.69 0.69
C MET A 293 11.61 -17.38 1.03
N GLY A 294 10.55 -16.93 0.38
CA GLY A 294 9.23 -17.54 0.46
C GLY A 294 8.99 -18.56 -0.66
N GLY A 295 7.74 -19.06 -0.73
CA GLY A 295 7.31 -19.95 -1.81
C GLY A 295 7.03 -19.24 -3.14
N THR A 296 7.03 -17.90 -3.17
CA THR A 296 6.64 -17.09 -4.34
C THR A 296 7.71 -16.08 -4.75
N SER A 297 8.46 -15.55 -3.78
CA SER A 297 9.42 -14.47 -3.98
C SER A 297 10.71 -14.68 -3.19
N PHE A 298 11.75 -13.98 -3.61
CA PHE A 298 13.02 -13.84 -2.90
C PHE A 298 13.30 -12.35 -2.72
N GLU A 299 13.46 -11.91 -1.47
CA GLU A 299 13.78 -10.54 -1.11
C GLU A 299 15.14 -10.46 -0.43
N ALA A 300 15.91 -9.43 -0.75
CA ALA A 300 17.19 -9.18 -0.12
C ALA A 300 17.36 -7.68 0.16
N SER A 301 17.95 -7.35 1.30
CA SER A 301 18.22 -5.98 1.69
C SER A 301 19.55 -5.86 2.45
N VAL A 302 20.25 -4.74 2.22
CA VAL A 302 21.51 -4.41 2.85
C VAL A 302 21.26 -3.33 3.91
N SER A 303 21.85 -3.52 5.09
CA SER A 303 21.81 -2.54 6.18
C SER A 303 23.22 -2.19 6.65
N VAL A 304 23.47 -0.90 6.89
CA VAL A 304 24.75 -0.35 7.37
C VAL A 304 24.44 0.74 8.40
N GLY A 305 24.60 0.42 9.69
CA GLY A 305 24.23 1.29 10.82
C GLY A 305 22.72 1.38 11.06
N ALA A 306 21.95 1.60 10.00
CA ALA A 306 20.50 1.70 9.95
C ALA A 306 19.93 1.07 8.66
N PRO A 307 18.62 0.77 8.61
CA PRO A 307 17.95 0.35 7.36
C PRO A 307 18.14 1.41 6.27
N MET A 308 18.52 0.98 5.06
CA MET A 308 18.70 1.89 3.93
C MET A 308 17.36 2.23 3.28
N ILE A 309 16.89 3.47 3.48
CA ILE A 309 15.63 3.96 2.88
C ILE A 309 15.93 4.60 1.53
N LYS A 310 15.08 4.32 0.53
CA LYS A 310 15.08 4.97 -0.78
C LYS A 310 13.75 5.67 -1.01
N ASN A 311 13.80 6.83 -1.67
CA ASN A 311 12.61 7.61 -2.03
C ASN A 311 12.08 7.25 -3.44
N ASP A 312 12.62 6.18 -4.02
CA ASP A 312 12.19 5.60 -5.28
C ASP A 312 12.29 4.07 -5.22
N GLY A 313 11.29 3.43 -5.79
CA GLY A 313 11.12 1.99 -5.78
C GLY A 313 10.45 1.50 -7.06
N GLU A 314 10.34 0.18 -7.17
CA GLU A 314 9.67 -0.47 -8.28
C GLU A 314 8.98 -1.74 -7.79
N ILE A 315 7.76 -1.97 -8.27
CA ILE A 315 7.02 -3.22 -8.06
C ILE A 315 6.32 -3.61 -9.37
N ALA A 316 6.44 -4.87 -9.77
CA ALA A 316 5.90 -5.35 -11.05
C ALA A 316 6.26 -4.43 -12.23
N ARG A 317 7.50 -3.88 -12.25
CA ARG A 317 8.01 -2.93 -13.25
C ARG A 317 7.36 -1.53 -13.27
N HIS A 318 6.45 -1.26 -12.33
CA HIS A 318 5.85 0.06 -12.10
C HIS A 318 6.66 0.86 -11.08
N LYS A 319 6.94 2.13 -11.38
CA LYS A 319 7.69 2.99 -10.45
C LYS A 319 6.80 3.44 -9.29
N LEU A 320 7.39 3.45 -8.11
CA LEU A 320 6.84 3.96 -6.87
C LEU A 320 7.80 5.01 -6.30
N ALA A 321 7.29 6.04 -5.65
CA ALA A 321 8.11 7.04 -4.96
C ALA A 321 7.46 7.40 -3.63
N LEU A 322 7.65 6.54 -2.63
CA LEU A 322 7.14 6.69 -1.26
C LEU A 322 8.22 6.32 -0.26
#